data_AF-A9P2C2-F1
#
_entry.id   AF-A9P2C2-F1
#
_cell.length_a   1.000
_cell.length_b   1.000
_cell.length_c   1.000
_cell.angle_alpha   90.00
_cell.angle_beta   90.00
_cell.angle_gamma   90.00
#
_symmetry.space_group_name_H-M   'P 1'
#
loop_
_entity.id
_entity.type
_entity.pdbx_description
1 polymer ?
#
loop_
_entity_poly.entity_id
_entity_poly.type
_entity_poly.pdbx_seq_one_letter_code
_entity_poly.pdbx_strand_id
1 'polypeptide(L)'
;MKMGEEIAPKKQIASQEQMVEARVPLGYRDQCAHLLIPLNQCRVKEYYLPWKCENERHTYEKCEYELFMERVRKMEKIRKEAKLQNKHPMQLLAEHANSS
;
A
#
# COMPACT_ATOMS: atom_id res chain seq x y z
N MET A 1 -1.58 12.59 18.52
CA MET A 1 -1.04 11.69 17.48
C MET A 1 0.04 12.45 16.73
N LYS A 2 1.30 12.03 16.81
CA LYS A 2 2.40 12.76 16.17
C LYS A 2 2.25 12.68 14.65
N MET A 3 1.91 13.82 14.03
CA MET A 3 2.04 14.01 12.59
C MET A 3 3.44 14.55 12.33
N GLY A 4 4.33 13.76 11.75
CA GLY A 4 5.66 14.25 11.37
C GLY A 4 6.79 13.27 11.52
N GLU A 5 6.58 12.00 11.20
CA GLU A 5 7.70 11.11 10.89
C GLU A 5 7.72 10.96 9.37
N GLU A 6 8.84 11.25 8.73
CA GLU A 6 9.09 10.81 7.37
C GLU A 6 9.13 9.28 7.42
N ILE A 7 8.01 8.66 7.05
CA ILE A 7 7.86 7.21 7.08
C ILE A 7 8.78 6.69 5.97
N ALA A 8 9.93 6.14 6.37
CA ALA A 8 10.80 5.36 5.50
C ALA A 8 9.94 4.39 4.68
N PRO A 9 10.27 4.12 3.39
CA PRO A 9 9.48 3.22 2.56
C PRO A 9 9.25 1.94 3.35
N LYS A 10 7.98 1.58 3.62
CA LYS A 10 7.67 0.35 4.35
C LYS A 10 8.35 -0.77 3.60
N LYS A 11 9.38 -1.35 4.21
CA LYS A 11 10.25 -2.32 3.57
C LYS A 11 9.37 -3.43 3.02
N GLN A 12 9.34 -3.55 1.68
CA GLN A 12 8.73 -4.70 1.04
C GLN A 12 9.55 -5.92 1.43
N ILE A 13 8.99 -6.74 2.32
CA ILE A 13 9.69 -7.92 2.84
C ILE A 13 9.55 -9.11 1.88
N ALA A 14 8.46 -9.18 1.11
CA ALA A 14 8.24 -10.26 0.15
C ALA A 14 9.01 -10.00 -1.15
N SER A 15 9.75 -11.02 -1.63
CA SER A 15 10.37 -10.97 -2.96
C SER A 15 9.31 -11.11 -4.06
N GLN A 16 9.66 -10.68 -5.28
CA GLN A 16 8.78 -10.83 -6.43
C GLN A 16 8.46 -12.31 -6.70
N GLU A 17 9.44 -13.19 -6.57
CA GLU A 17 9.30 -14.64 -6.75
C GLU A 17 8.31 -15.23 -5.75
N GLN A 18 8.38 -14.82 -4.47
CA GLN A 18 7.44 -15.25 -3.43
C GLN A 18 6.00 -14.83 -3.74
N MET A 19 5.79 -13.62 -4.28
CA MET A 19 4.46 -13.16 -4.68
C MET A 19 3.90 -13.92 -5.90
N VAL A 20 4.77 -14.34 -6.81
CA VAL A 20 4.39 -15.18 -7.96
C VAL A 20 4.03 -16.59 -7.49
N GLU A 21 4.85 -17.19 -6.64
CA GLU A 21 4.62 -18.52 -6.06
C GLU A 21 3.30 -18.57 -5.27
N ALA A 22 3.04 -17.55 -4.45
CA ALA A 22 1.80 -17.39 -3.72
C ALA A 22 0.60 -16.95 -4.59
N ARG A 23 0.79 -16.80 -5.91
CA ARG A 23 -0.23 -16.39 -6.90
C ARG A 23 -0.96 -15.10 -6.51
N VAL A 24 -0.23 -14.13 -5.97
CA VAL A 24 -0.80 -12.82 -5.61
C VAL A 24 -1.19 -12.07 -6.90
N PRO A 25 -2.44 -11.59 -7.05
CA PRO A 25 -2.84 -10.81 -8.21
C PRO A 25 -2.07 -9.48 -8.28
N LEU A 26 -1.84 -8.96 -9.49
CA LEU A 26 -1.01 -7.76 -9.71
C LEU A 26 -1.45 -6.54 -8.88
N GLY A 27 -2.76 -6.34 -8.72
CA GLY A 27 -3.29 -5.22 -7.94
C GLY A 27 -2.97 -5.27 -6.44
N TYR A 28 -2.59 -6.44 -5.91
CA TYR A 28 -2.25 -6.66 -4.51
C TYR A 28 -0.75 -6.90 -4.30
N ARG A 29 0.08 -6.68 -5.32
CA ARG A 29 1.55 -6.73 -5.21
C ARG A 29 2.08 -5.37 -4.76
N ASP A 30 1.48 -4.83 -3.71
CA ASP A 30 1.83 -3.58 -3.04
C ASP A 30 2.80 -3.83 -1.88
N GLN A 31 3.16 -2.77 -1.14
CA GLN A 31 4.06 -2.84 0.00
C GLN A 31 3.55 -3.78 1.13
N CYS A 32 2.25 -4.05 1.19
CA CYS A 32 1.60 -4.88 2.19
C CYS A 32 1.44 -6.36 1.78
N ALA A 33 1.86 -6.76 0.57
CA ALA A 33 1.72 -8.12 0.04
C ALA A 33 2.29 -9.22 0.96
N HIS A 34 3.34 -8.91 1.73
CA HIS A 34 3.95 -9.83 2.70
C HIS A 34 2.99 -10.25 3.84
N LEU A 35 1.97 -9.45 4.13
CA LEU A 35 0.91 -9.76 5.10
C LEU A 35 -0.27 -10.49 4.44
N LEU A 36 -0.49 -10.27 3.15
CA LEU A 36 -1.56 -10.91 2.40
C LEU A 36 -1.31 -12.41 2.17
N ILE A 37 -0.06 -12.80 1.94
CA ILE A 37 0.33 -14.21 1.77
C ILE A 37 -0.09 -15.07 2.97
N PRO A 38 0.31 -14.76 4.23
CA PRO A 38 -0.12 -15.55 5.39
C PRO A 38 -1.63 -15.45 5.66
N LEU A 39 -2.26 -14.30 5.40
CA LEU A 39 -3.71 -14.16 5.51
C LEU A 39 -4.45 -15.11 4.55
N ASN A 40 -4.01 -15.22 3.30
CA ASN A 40 -4.62 -16.12 2.33
C ASN A 40 -4.37 -17.59 2.67
N GLN A 41 -3.21 -17.94 3.22
CA GLN A 41 -2.95 -19.27 3.77
C GLN A 41 -3.91 -19.61 4.91
N CYS A 42 -4.10 -18.69 5.86
CA CYS A 42 -5.05 -18.87 6.96
C CYS A 42 -6.49 -19.04 6.45
N ARG A 43 -6.93 -18.19 5.51
CA ARG A 43 -8.26 -18.27 4.89
C ARG A 43 -8.54 -19.61 4.23
N VAL A 44 -7.59 -20.12 3.44
CA VAL A 44 -7.73 -21.44 2.80
C VAL A 44 -7.80 -22.55 3.84
N LYS A 45 -6.92 -22.52 4.85
CA LYS A 45 -6.87 -23.53 5.92
C LYS A 45 -8.16 -23.58 6.75
N GLU A 46 -8.73 -22.42 7.07
CA GLU A 46 -9.92 -22.28 7.90
C GLU A 46 -11.21 -22.19 7.07
N TYR A 47 -11.18 -22.54 5.78
CA TYR A 47 -12.35 -22.51 4.87
C TYR A 47 -13.08 -21.15 4.84
N TYR A 48 -12.33 -20.05 4.95
CA TYR A 48 -12.83 -18.67 4.87
C TYR A 48 -13.90 -18.32 5.93
N LEU A 49 -13.86 -18.98 7.09
CA LEU A 49 -14.77 -18.66 8.19
C LEU A 49 -14.59 -17.20 8.67
N PRO A 50 -15.66 -16.40 8.79
CA PRO A 50 -15.58 -14.96 9.06
C PRO A 50 -14.89 -14.55 10.37
N TRP A 51 -14.95 -15.41 11.38
CA TRP A 51 -14.39 -15.21 12.73
C TRP A 51 -12.98 -15.80 12.91
N LYS A 52 -12.39 -16.34 11.84
CA LYS A 52 -11.02 -16.84 11.82
C LYS A 52 -10.12 -15.85 11.08
N CYS A 53 -8.83 -15.88 11.41
CA CYS A 53 -7.81 -15.03 10.78
C CYS A 53 -8.02 -13.51 10.99
N GLU A 54 -8.70 -13.11 12.07
CA GLU A 54 -9.04 -11.70 12.31
C GLU A 54 -7.80 -10.84 12.55
N ASN A 55 -6.80 -11.38 13.26
CA ASN A 55 -5.57 -10.66 13.55
C ASN A 55 -4.77 -10.39 12.28
N GLU A 56 -4.62 -11.41 11.44
CA GLU A 56 -3.95 -11.34 10.14
C GLU A 56 -4.69 -10.37 9.20
N ARG A 57 -6.04 -10.44 9.18
CA ARG A 57 -6.87 -9.52 8.42
C ARG A 57 -6.66 -8.08 8.87
N HIS A 58 -6.79 -7.81 10.17
CA HIS A 58 -6.67 -6.46 10.70
C HIS A 58 -5.27 -5.87 10.51
N THR A 59 -4.23 -6.70 10.61
CA THR A 59 -2.84 -6.30 10.36
C THR A 59 -2.64 -5.90 8.90
N TYR A 60 -3.17 -6.68 7.96
CA TYR A 60 -3.15 -6.35 6.53
C TYR A 60 -3.93 -5.06 6.23
N GLU A 61 -5.16 -4.92 6.75
CA GLU A 61 -6.01 -3.74 6.56
C GLU A 61 -5.39 -2.46 7.11
N LYS A 62 -4.76 -2.54 8.29
CA LYS A 62 -4.02 -1.41 8.86
C LYS A 62 -2.86 -0.98 7.96
N CYS A 63 -2.12 -1.94 7.41
CA CYS A 63 -1.03 -1.66 6.49
C CYS A 63 -1.53 -0.91 5.24
N GLU A 64 -2.61 -1.41 4.63
CA GLU A 64 -3.26 -0.79 3.47
C GLU A 64 -3.80 0.61 3.77
N TYR A 65 -4.41 0.79 4.94
CA TYR A 65 -4.90 2.09 5.38
C TYR A 65 -3.76 3.11 5.49
N GLU A 66 -2.65 2.72 6.11
CA GLU A 66 -1.48 3.60 6.25
C GLU A 66 -0.89 3.96 4.87
N LEU A 67 -0.77 3.01 3.95
CA LEU A 67 -0.34 3.28 2.56
C LEU A 67 -1.31 4.19 1.81
N PHE A 68 -2.62 4.02 2.02
CA PHE A 68 -3.62 4.92 1.44
C PHE A 68 -3.45 6.34 1.97
N MET A 69 -3.30 6.52 3.28
CA MET A 69 -3.10 7.83 3.88
C MET A 69 -1.80 8.50 3.41
N GLU A 70 -0.74 7.72 3.19
CA GLU A 70 0.49 8.21 2.55
C GLU A 70 0.24 8.72 1.13
N ARG A 71 -0.49 7.96 0.31
CA ARG A 71 -0.88 8.38 -1.05
C ARG A 71 -1.75 9.64 -1.03
N VAL A 72 -2.68 9.76 -0.09
CA VAL A 72 -3.49 10.97 0.10
C VAL A 72 -2.61 12.17 0.41
N ARG A 73 -1.67 12.05 1.36
CA ARG A 73 -0.73 13.14 1.70
C ARG A 73 0.15 13.53 0.51
N LYS A 74 0.64 12.56 -0.27
CA LYS A 74 1.40 12.83 -1.51
C LYS A 74 0.54 13.61 -2.51
N MET A 75 -0.70 13.19 -2.71
CA MET A 75 -1.65 13.89 -3.60
C MET A 75 -1.97 15.30 -3.12
N GLU A 76 -2.11 15.53 -1.82
CA GLU A 76 -2.32 16.87 -1.27
C GLU A 76 -1.14 17.80 -1.51
N LYS A 77 0.10 17.31 -1.36
CA LYS A 77 1.33 18.06 -1.69
C LYS A 77 1.33 18.46 -3.18
N ILE A 78 1.10 17.50 -4.06
CA ILE A 78 1.09 17.73 -5.52
C ILE A 78 -0.04 18.69 -5.91
N ARG A 79 -1.22 18.60 -5.30
CA ARG A 79 -2.31 19.56 -5.52
C ARG A 79 -1.94 20.99 -5.09
N LYS A 80 -1.19 21.15 -3.99
CA LYS A 80 -0.70 22.46 -3.55
C LYS A 80 0.34 23.01 -4.52
N GLU A 81 1.31 22.19 -4.92
CA GLU A 81 2.34 22.56 -5.90
C GLU A 81 1.73 22.91 -7.26
N ALA A 82 0.75 22.14 -7.74
CA ALA A 82 0.03 22.41 -8.98
C ALA A 82 -0.68 23.77 -8.95
N LYS A 83 -1.26 24.16 -7.80
CA LYS A 83 -1.84 25.50 -7.60
C LYS A 83 -0.77 26.60 -7.64
N LEU A 84 0.39 26.38 -7.02
CA LEU A 84 1.49 27.36 -7.05
C LEU A 84 2.06 27.53 -8.47
N GLN A 85 2.17 26.45 -9.23
CA GLN A 85 2.72 26.43 -10.58
C GLN A 85 1.66 26.73 -11.66
N ASN A 86 0.39 26.93 -11.30
CA ASN A 86 -0.74 27.05 -12.23
C ASN A 86 -0.79 25.91 -13.28
N LYS A 87 -0.41 24.69 -12.88
CA LYS A 87 -0.41 23.49 -13.72
C LYS A 87 -1.61 22.60 -13.40
N HIS A 88 -2.03 21.78 -14.36
CA HIS A 88 -3.04 20.76 -14.09
C HIS A 88 -2.44 19.65 -13.17
N PRO A 89 -3.13 19.22 -12.09
CA PRO A 89 -2.57 18.28 -11.11
C PRO A 89 -2.10 16.94 -11.69
N MET A 90 -2.79 16.41 -12.71
CA MET A 90 -2.37 15.17 -13.40
C MET A 90 -1.05 15.31 -14.17
N GLN A 91 -0.75 16.51 -14.68
CA GLN A 91 0.47 16.74 -15.44
C GLN A 91 1.68 16.76 -14.50
N LEU A 92 1.53 17.42 -13.35
CA LEU A 92 2.56 17.44 -12.30
C LEU A 92 2.80 16.04 -11.70
N LEU A 93 1.74 15.23 -11.54
CA LEU A 93 1.89 13.83 -11.13
C LEU A 93 2.80 13.00 -12.05
N ALA A 94 2.64 13.16 -13.37
CA ALA A 94 3.43 12.44 -14.36
C ALA A 94 4.90 12.88 -14.34
N GLU A 95 5.16 14.18 -14.14
CA GLU A 95 6.52 14.72 -13.97
C GLU A 95 7.21 14.09 -12.74
N HIS A 96 6.54 14.02 -11.59
CA HIS A 96 7.09 13.45 -10.36
C HIS A 96 7.31 11.92 -10.42
N ALA A 97 6.56 11.21 -11.28
CA ALA A 97 6.73 9.77 -11.47
C ALA A 97 7.93 9.43 -12.36
N ASN A 98 8.31 10.32 -13.29
CA ASN A 98 9.41 10.11 -14.23
C ASN A 98 10.77 10.62 -13.71
N SER A 99 10.78 11.38 -12.61
CA SER A 99 11.99 11.90 -11.96
C SER A 99 12.53 11.01 -10.83
N SER A 100 11.87 9.88 -10.55
CA SER A 100 12.22 8.93 -9.49
C SER A 100 12.70 7.59 -10.03
#